data_AF-A0A7C6JID8-F1
#
_entry.id   AF-A0A7C6JID8-F1
#
_cell.length_a   1.000
_cell.length_b   1.000
_cell.length_c   1.000
_cell.angle_alpha   90.00
_cell.angle_beta   90.00
_cell.angle_gamma   90.00
#
_symmetry.space_group_name_H-M   'P 1'
#
loop_
_entity.id
_entity.type
_entity.pdbx_description
1 polymer ?
#
loop_
_entity_poly.entity_id
_entity_poly.type
_entity_poly.pdbx_seq_one_letter_code
_entity_poly.pdbx_strand_id
1 'polypeptide(L)' 'AGKPLNEPIVQYGPFVMNSEQEIHQAINDYNAGKLG' A
#
# COMPACT_ATOMS: atom_id res chain seq x y z
N ALA A 1 -19.51 -3.06 -14.08
CA ALA A 1 -18.25 -3.60 -13.51
C ALA A 1 -17.14 -2.57 -13.73
N GLY A 2 -16.21 -2.42 -12.80
CA GLY A 2 -15.05 -1.54 -12.96
C GLY A 2 -14.01 -2.11 -13.93
N LYS A 3 -13.26 -1.24 -14.62
CA LYS A 3 -12.16 -1.66 -15.50
C LYS A 3 -10.95 -2.11 -14.66
N PRO A 4 -10.34 -3.27 -14.93
CA PRO A 4 -9.12 -3.71 -14.24
C PRO A 4 -7.95 -2.72 -14.44
N LEU A 5 -7.17 -2.51 -13.38
CA LEU A 5 -5.99 -1.62 -13.40
C LEU A 5 -4.76 -2.29 -14.05
N ASN A 6 -4.71 -3.64 -14.09
CA ASN A 6 -3.57 -4.41 -14.60
C ASN A 6 -2.22 -4.07 -13.94
N GLU A 7 -2.27 -3.62 -12.69
CA GLU A 7 -1.08 -3.35 -11.89
C GLU A 7 -0.85 -4.48 -10.88
N PRO A 8 0.39 -4.73 -10.45
CA PRO A 8 0.65 -5.59 -9.32
C PRO A 8 -0.10 -5.08 -8.09
N ILE A 9 -0.71 -6.00 -7.34
CA ILE A 9 -1.41 -5.71 -6.09
C ILE A 9 -0.68 -6.45 -4.99
N VAL A 10 -0.13 -5.70 -4.04
CA VAL A 10 0.47 -6.21 -2.81
C VAL A 10 -0.36 -5.69 -1.64
N GLN A 11 -0.82 -6.59 -0.78
CA GLN A 11 -1.66 -6.25 0.36
C GLN A 11 -1.01 -6.73 1.66
N TYR A 12 -0.97 -5.85 2.65
CA TYR A 12 -0.54 -6.19 4.02
C TYR A 12 -1.40 -5.45 5.05
N GLY A 13 -2.26 -6.20 5.74
CA GLY A 13 -3.20 -5.63 6.71
C GLY A 13 -4.08 -4.55 6.05
N PRO A 14 -4.08 -3.30 6.56
CA PRO A 14 -4.87 -2.20 5.99
C PRO A 14 -4.22 -1.52 4.78
N PHE A 15 -3.01 -1.93 4.37
CA PHE A 15 -2.25 -1.28 3.30
C PHE A 15 -2.34 -2.07 2.00
N VAL A 16 -2.56 -1.36 0.89
CA VAL A 16 -2.56 -1.89 -0.48
C VAL A 16 -1.67 -0.99 -1.33
N MET A 17 -0.65 -1.58 -1.96
CA MET A 17 0.33 -0.89 -2.81
C MET A 17 0.72 -1.77 -4.01
N ASN A 18 1.62 -1.30 -4.88
CA ASN A 18 2.07 -2.04 -6.04
C ASN A 18 3.34 -2.89 -5.77
N SER A 19 4.01 -2.70 -4.64
CA SER A 19 5.22 -3.46 -4.26
C SER A 19 5.38 -3.65 -2.75
N GLU A 20 6.18 -4.64 -2.33
CA GLU A 20 6.52 -4.86 -0.92
C GLU A 20 7.29 -3.67 -0.32
N GLN A 21 8.16 -3.03 -1.10
CA GLN A 21 8.90 -1.84 -0.67
C GLN A 21 7.96 -0.70 -0.26
N GLU A 22 6.92 -0.45 -1.06
CA GLU A 22 5.91 0.57 -0.77
C GLU A 22 5.09 0.21 0.47
N ILE A 23 4.78 -1.07 0.70
CA ILE A 23 4.15 -1.52 1.94
C ILE A 23 5.03 -1.19 3.15
N HIS A 24 6.32 -1.52 3.10
CA HIS A 24 7.24 -1.22 4.20
C HIS A 24 7.34 0.28 4.46
N GLN A 25 7.39 1.09 3.40
CA GLN A 25 7.39 2.54 3.53
C GLN A 25 6.08 3.05 4.16
N ALA A 26 4.93 2.55 3.71
CA ALA A 26 3.62 2.94 4.24
C ALA A 26 3.48 2.62 5.74
N ILE A 27 3.98 1.45 6.16
CA ILE A 27 4.04 1.06 7.57
C ILE A 27 4.92 2.05 8.37
N ASN A 28 6.09 2.41 7.84
CA ASN A 28 6.98 3.36 8.51
C ASN A 28 6.34 4.75 8.64
N ASP A 29 5.66 5.23 7.59
CA ASP A 29 5.00 6.53 7.61
C ASP A 29 3.76 6.54 8.51
N TYR A 30 3.01 5.43 8.58
CA TYR A 30 1.95 5.24 9.55
C TYR A 30 2.49 5.31 10.99
N ASN A 31 3.55 4.55 11.29
CA ASN A 31 4.18 4.54 12.61
C ASN A 31 4.77 5.89 12.99
N ALA A 32 5.24 6.67 12.01
CA ALA A 32 5.75 8.03 12.20
C ALA A 32 4.63 9.08 12.35
N GLY A 33 3.35 8.68 12.26
CA GLY A 33 2.21 9.60 12.35
C GLY A 33 2.09 10.57 11.17
N LYS A 34 2.70 10.24 10.02
CA LYS A 34 2.65 11.08 8.82
C LYS A 34 1.40 10.82 7.96
N LEU A 35 0.73 9.69 8.18
CA LEU A 35 -0.55 9.37 7.56
C LEU A 35 -1.67 9.86 8.48
N GLY A 36 -1.93 11.17 8.44
CA GLY A 36 -2.97 11.85 9.22
C GLY A 36 -3.54 13.03 8.46
#